data_AF-A0A0A0BV88-F1
#
_entry.id   AF-A0A0A0BV88-F1
#
_cell.length_a   1.000
_cell.length_b   1.000
_cell.length_c   1.000
_cell.angle_alpha   90.00
_cell.angle_beta   90.00
_cell.angle_gamma   90.00
#
_symmetry.space_group_name_H-M   'P 1'
#
loop_
_entity.id
_entity.type
_entity.pdbx_description
1 polymer ?
#
loop_
_entity_poly.entity_id
_entity_poly.type
_entity_poly.pdbx_seq_one_letter_code
_entity_poly.pdbx_strand_id
1 'polypeptide(L)'
;MRDVRRAAALLVAALLLAGCTTDEPGAEPSPSSSGSPSVTSRPDASEEPEETEEPDELGEDAGGDTGGDTGGDTGGSGATGGDSPDGVLPTAEPVPLEETADFGTGVTSQLAAVEAITAEAQGPGERSGPALSFTVELTNSTGAAVDLGAVTVNLTDDEGNPGLPMLGPPSDPFSGTLGAGDSVTGVYVFAVDEGSRSTVALEVSYSTQAPVVVFRGSPADV
;
A
#
# COMPACT_ATOMS: atom_id res chain seq x y z
N MET A 1 5.88 -3.52 -51.01
CA MET A 1 7.25 -3.04 -51.31
C MET A 1 7.22 -1.53 -51.45
N ARG A 2 7.60 -0.82 -50.38
CA ARG A 2 8.11 0.56 -50.40
C ARG A 2 8.80 0.81 -49.06
N ASP A 3 10.03 1.25 -49.20
CA ASP A 3 11.14 1.30 -48.27
C ASP A 3 11.09 2.43 -47.23
N VAL A 4 11.69 2.16 -46.06
CA VAL A 4 12.74 2.95 -45.37
C VAL A 4 12.34 4.41 -45.00
N ARG A 5 12.37 4.82 -43.72
CA ARG A 5 13.56 5.33 -43.01
C ARG A 5 13.32 5.39 -41.50
N ARG A 6 14.03 4.56 -40.74
CA ARG A 6 14.32 4.78 -39.31
C ARG A 6 15.41 5.84 -39.22
N ALA A 7 15.16 6.94 -38.51
CA ALA A 7 16.18 7.93 -38.16
C ALA A 7 16.58 7.68 -36.70
N ALA A 8 17.63 6.89 -36.51
CA ALA A 8 18.36 6.78 -35.26
C ALA A 8 19.41 7.89 -35.22
N ALA A 9 19.33 8.81 -34.26
CA ALA A 9 20.38 9.78 -33.99
C ALA A 9 21.13 9.33 -32.73
N LEU A 10 22.25 8.67 -32.96
CA LEU A 10 23.33 8.48 -31.98
C LEU A 10 23.99 9.85 -31.72
N LEU A 11 24.04 10.28 -30.45
CA LEU A 11 24.97 11.33 -30.03
C LEU A 11 25.82 10.82 -28.88
N VAL A 12 26.97 10.27 -29.27
CA VAL A 12 28.11 9.97 -28.40
C VAL A 12 28.85 11.28 -28.13
N ALA A 13 29.03 11.65 -26.87
CA ALA A 13 30.01 12.65 -26.45
C ALA A 13 30.77 12.10 -25.25
N ALA A 14 31.93 11.51 -25.53
CA ALA A 14 32.97 11.26 -24.55
C ALA A 14 33.80 12.53 -24.37
N LEU A 15 34.06 12.95 -23.13
CA LEU A 15 35.21 13.80 -22.83
C LEU A 15 35.89 13.33 -21.53
N LEU A 16 37.18 13.08 -21.67
CA LEU A 16 38.13 12.54 -20.71
C LEU A 16 38.78 13.66 -19.86
N LEU A 17 39.42 13.21 -18.78
CA LEU A 17 40.66 13.69 -18.13
C LEU A 17 40.60 14.39 -16.76
N ALA A 18 41.14 13.65 -15.78
CA ALA A 18 42.29 14.00 -14.94
C ALA A 18 42.11 14.79 -13.63
N GLY A 19 42.65 14.22 -12.54
CA GLY A 19 43.50 14.97 -11.61
C GLY A 19 43.39 14.68 -10.09
N CYS A 20 44.37 13.91 -9.57
CA CYS A 20 45.12 14.09 -8.29
C CYS A 20 44.35 14.13 -6.94
N THR A 21 44.38 13.12 -6.08
CA THR A 21 45.40 12.74 -5.04
C THR A 21 45.85 13.84 -4.07
N THR A 22 45.44 13.77 -2.80
CA THR A 22 46.12 14.18 -1.54
C THR A 22 45.23 13.66 -0.40
N ASP A 23 45.57 12.79 0.55
CA ASP A 23 46.74 12.62 1.43
C ASP A 23 46.94 13.81 2.40
N GLU A 24 46.33 13.74 3.59
CA GLU A 24 47.07 13.64 4.87
C GLU A 24 46.15 13.33 6.09
N PRO A 25 46.66 12.63 7.12
CA PRO A 25 45.97 12.18 8.32
C PRO A 25 46.12 13.16 9.49
N GLY A 26 45.15 13.22 10.40
CA GLY A 26 45.18 14.21 11.49
C GLY A 26 44.45 13.79 12.75
N ALA A 27 45.22 13.18 13.65
CA ALA A 27 45.12 13.22 15.11
C ALA A 27 43.95 12.52 15.83
N GLU A 28 44.35 11.51 16.59
CA GLU A 28 43.63 10.80 17.65
C GLU A 28 43.37 11.70 18.91
N PRO A 29 42.92 11.16 20.06
CA PRO A 29 41.66 11.53 20.69
C PRO A 29 41.91 12.42 21.93
N SER A 30 40.85 13.02 22.47
CA SER A 30 40.90 13.50 23.85
C SER A 30 39.55 13.40 24.57
N PRO A 31 39.58 13.19 25.91
CA PRO A 31 38.58 12.43 26.62
C PRO A 31 37.68 13.31 27.52
N SER A 32 36.67 12.64 28.08
CA SER A 32 35.97 12.99 29.31
C SER A 32 34.98 14.17 29.24
N SER A 33 33.70 13.82 29.32
CA SER A 33 32.81 14.55 30.23
C SER A 33 31.97 13.55 31.03
N SER A 34 32.32 13.46 32.31
CA SER A 34 31.63 12.74 33.35
C SER A 34 30.28 13.42 33.63
N GLY A 35 29.21 12.63 33.66
CA GLY A 35 27.88 13.10 34.01
C GLY A 35 26.96 11.96 34.42
N SER A 36 27.20 11.37 35.59
CA SER A 36 26.16 10.63 36.32
C SER A 36 25.10 11.60 36.81
N PRO A 37 23.82 11.28 36.60
CA PRO A 37 22.88 11.35 37.70
C PRO A 37 22.40 9.94 38.07
N SER A 38 22.70 9.56 39.31
CA SER A 38 21.98 8.50 40.01
C SER A 38 20.52 8.90 40.12
N VAL A 39 19.61 8.08 39.59
CA VAL A 39 18.22 8.03 40.05
C VAL A 39 17.95 6.65 40.63
N THR A 40 18.20 6.55 41.93
CA THR A 40 17.58 5.56 42.80
C THR A 40 16.13 5.96 43.00
N SER A 41 15.19 5.16 42.52
CA SER A 41 13.84 5.03 43.11
C SER A 41 13.17 3.77 42.56
N ARG A 42 13.36 2.66 43.29
CA ARG A 42 12.40 1.54 43.33
C ARG A 42 11.25 1.95 44.25
N PRO A 43 9.99 1.75 43.83
CA PRO A 43 8.95 1.29 44.72
C PRO A 43 8.78 -0.22 44.61
N ASP A 44 8.50 -0.77 45.78
CA ASP A 44 8.25 -2.16 46.14
C ASP A 44 6.76 -2.50 45.99
N ALA A 45 6.44 -3.81 46.03
CA ALA A 45 5.11 -4.44 46.14
C ALA A 45 4.23 -4.41 44.86
N SER A 46 3.98 -5.53 44.17
CA SER A 46 3.32 -6.78 44.62
C SER A 46 1.83 -6.58 44.89
N GLU A 47 1.03 -6.61 43.84
CA GLU A 47 -0.37 -7.06 43.90
C GLU A 47 -0.65 -7.95 42.68
N GLU A 48 -0.69 -9.24 42.97
CA GLU A 48 -1.35 -10.29 42.21
C GLU A 48 -2.83 -10.25 42.62
N PRO A 49 -3.79 -10.22 41.68
CA PRO A 49 -5.13 -10.69 41.96
C PRO A 49 -5.36 -12.03 41.26
N GLU A 50 -5.96 -12.90 42.06
CA GLU A 50 -6.38 -14.27 41.79
C GLU A 50 -7.52 -14.38 40.76
N GLU A 51 -7.56 -15.58 40.17
CA GLU A 51 -8.72 -16.43 39.88
C GLU A 51 -9.95 -15.92 39.08
N THR A 52 -10.19 -16.68 38.00
CA THR A 52 -11.38 -17.49 37.72
C THR A 52 -12.75 -16.85 37.95
N GLU A 53 -13.46 -16.57 36.86
CA GLU A 53 -14.91 -16.76 36.77
C GLU A 53 -15.22 -17.35 35.37
N GLU A 54 -15.55 -18.65 35.34
CA GLU A 54 -16.25 -19.30 34.22
C GLU A 54 -17.71 -18.82 34.19
N PRO A 55 -18.29 -18.48 33.02
CA PRO A 55 -19.73 -18.40 32.92
C PRO A 55 -20.32 -19.80 32.73
N ASP A 56 -20.98 -20.26 33.79
CA ASP A 56 -21.85 -21.42 33.87
C ASP A 56 -23.01 -21.39 32.87
N GLU A 57 -23.48 -22.60 32.58
CA GLU A 57 -24.46 -22.98 31.57
C GLU A 57 -25.92 -22.53 31.83
N LEU A 58 -26.67 -22.44 30.71
CA LEU A 58 -28.06 -22.88 30.51
C LEU A 58 -29.16 -22.36 31.45
N GLY A 59 -29.93 -21.41 30.92
CA GLY A 59 -31.32 -21.16 31.30
C GLY A 59 -32.25 -21.49 30.14
N GLU A 60 -32.76 -22.72 30.13
CA GLU A 60 -33.91 -23.15 29.35
C GLU A 60 -35.18 -22.44 29.86
N ASP A 61 -35.93 -21.77 28.97
CA ASP A 61 -37.37 -21.62 29.19
C ASP A 61 -38.12 -21.86 27.87
N ALA A 62 -39.00 -22.84 27.95
CA ALA A 62 -39.78 -23.40 26.87
C ALA A 62 -41.19 -22.81 26.86
N GLY A 63 -41.72 -22.57 25.66
CA GLY A 63 -43.14 -22.33 25.41
C GLY A 63 -43.28 -21.25 24.34
N GLY A 64 -43.62 -21.54 23.09
CA GLY A 64 -44.47 -22.59 22.55
C GLY A 64 -45.58 -21.89 21.80
N ASP A 65 -45.63 -22.00 20.47
CA ASP A 65 -46.88 -22.07 19.72
C ASP A 65 -46.59 -22.53 18.28
N THR A 66 -46.89 -23.80 18.02
CA THR A 66 -47.06 -24.33 16.67
C THR A 66 -48.50 -24.12 16.26
N GLY A 67 -48.76 -23.07 15.49
CA GLY A 67 -50.03 -22.84 14.79
C GLY A 67 -49.75 -22.35 13.38
N GLY A 68 -49.86 -23.23 12.39
CA GLY A 68 -49.76 -22.85 10.98
C GLY A 68 -51.01 -22.12 10.49
N ASP A 69 -50.85 -21.27 9.49
CA ASP A 69 -51.87 -21.12 8.45
C ASP A 69 -51.26 -20.63 7.13
N THR A 70 -51.95 -21.07 6.09
CA THR A 70 -51.70 -21.10 4.67
C THR A 70 -52.04 -19.76 4.02
N GLY A 71 -51.24 -19.36 3.03
CA GLY A 71 -51.66 -18.66 1.79
C GLY A 71 -52.45 -17.34 1.88
N GLY A 72 -51.85 -16.27 1.35
CA GLY A 72 -52.58 -15.04 1.01
C GLY A 72 -51.77 -14.10 0.12
N ASP A 73 -51.86 -14.28 -1.19
CA ASP A 73 -51.57 -13.24 -2.19
C ASP A 73 -52.66 -12.16 -2.12
N THR A 74 -52.29 -10.90 -1.85
CA THR A 74 -52.70 -9.71 -2.63
C THR A 74 -52.21 -8.40 -2.00
N GLY A 75 -51.41 -7.65 -2.76
CA GLY A 75 -51.62 -6.22 -3.00
C GLY A 75 -51.35 -5.19 -1.89
N GLY A 76 -50.15 -4.61 -1.94
CA GLY A 76 -49.97 -3.15 -2.00
C GLY A 76 -49.90 -2.36 -0.69
N SER A 77 -48.73 -1.78 -0.41
CA SER A 77 -48.57 -0.32 -0.25
C SER A 77 -47.07 -0.01 -0.10
N GLY A 78 -46.61 1.00 -0.83
CA GLY A 78 -45.20 1.29 -1.03
C GLY A 78 -44.46 1.66 0.25
N ALA A 79 -43.27 1.06 0.40
CA ALA A 79 -42.14 1.75 0.96
C ALA A 79 -41.17 1.97 -0.21
N THR A 80 -41.04 3.22 -0.65
CA THR A 80 -39.85 3.65 -1.40
C THR A 80 -38.66 3.49 -0.44
N GLY A 81 -38.12 2.28 -0.37
CA GLY A 81 -36.79 2.05 0.18
C GLY A 81 -35.84 2.77 -0.75
N GLY A 82 -35.31 3.89 -0.30
CA GLY A 82 -34.23 4.56 -1.01
C GLY A 82 -33.11 3.56 -1.22
N ASP A 83 -32.75 3.36 -2.48
CA ASP A 83 -31.50 2.76 -2.88
C ASP A 83 -30.39 3.64 -2.30
N SER A 84 -29.95 3.31 -1.08
CA SER A 84 -28.61 3.69 -0.66
C SER A 84 -27.70 2.88 -1.57
N PRO A 85 -26.93 3.49 -2.49
CA PRO A 85 -25.97 2.70 -3.23
C PRO A 85 -25.04 2.07 -2.20
N ASP A 86 -25.02 0.73 -2.14
CA ASP A 86 -24.00 -0.01 -1.42
C ASP A 86 -22.65 0.56 -1.89
N GLY A 87 -21.96 1.29 -0.99
CA GLY A 87 -20.86 2.19 -1.30
C GLY A 87 -19.55 1.51 -1.66
N VAL A 88 -19.60 0.43 -2.46
CA VAL A 88 -18.43 -0.28 -2.96
C VAL A 88 -18.10 0.26 -4.35
N LEU A 89 -16.91 0.83 -4.50
CA LEU A 89 -16.41 1.20 -5.82
C LEU A 89 -16.21 -0.07 -6.66
N PRO A 90 -16.53 -0.05 -7.96
CA PRO A 90 -16.24 -1.17 -8.82
C PRO A 90 -14.72 -1.40 -8.88
N THR A 91 -14.30 -2.66 -8.77
CA THR A 91 -12.91 -3.07 -9.00
C THR A 91 -12.78 -3.58 -10.43
N ALA A 92 -11.80 -3.06 -11.17
CA ALA A 92 -11.48 -3.53 -12.52
C ALA A 92 -10.92 -4.98 -12.49
N GLU A 93 -10.95 -5.66 -13.63
CA GLU A 93 -10.27 -6.95 -13.72
C GLU A 93 -8.75 -6.79 -13.54
N PRO A 94 -8.07 -7.71 -12.82
CA PRO A 94 -6.64 -7.60 -12.61
C PRO A 94 -5.84 -7.66 -13.91
N VAL A 95 -4.83 -6.80 -14.02
CA VAL A 95 -3.84 -6.80 -15.12
C VAL A 95 -2.48 -7.31 -14.63
N PRO A 96 -1.60 -7.82 -15.51
CA PRO A 96 -0.22 -8.14 -15.14
C PRO A 96 0.56 -6.94 -14.58
N LEU A 97 1.59 -7.19 -13.78
CA LEU A 97 2.40 -6.13 -13.16
C LEU A 97 3.11 -5.22 -14.19
N GLU A 98 3.48 -5.75 -15.35
CA GLU A 98 4.16 -5.01 -16.43
C GLU A 98 3.20 -4.26 -17.37
N GLU A 99 1.88 -4.46 -17.22
CA GLU A 99 0.89 -3.82 -18.08
C GLU A 99 0.41 -2.48 -17.52
N THR A 100 -0.16 -1.65 -18.40
CA THR A 100 -0.83 -0.41 -18.00
C THR A 100 -2.27 -0.73 -17.59
N ALA A 101 -2.67 -0.34 -16.38
CA ALA A 101 -4.04 -0.38 -15.92
C ALA A 101 -4.78 0.92 -16.27
N ASP A 102 -5.99 0.80 -16.81
CA ASP A 102 -6.86 1.93 -17.16
C ASP A 102 -8.03 2.04 -16.17
N PHE A 103 -8.20 3.23 -15.58
CA PHE A 103 -9.31 3.54 -14.67
C PHE A 103 -10.64 3.78 -15.42
N GLY A 104 -10.63 3.84 -16.74
CA GLY A 104 -11.80 4.17 -17.59
C GLY A 104 -12.16 5.66 -17.60
N THR A 105 -11.36 6.51 -16.97
CA THR A 105 -11.61 7.95 -16.78
C THR A 105 -10.64 8.84 -17.56
N GLY A 106 -9.66 8.25 -18.26
CA GLY A 106 -8.54 8.97 -18.88
C GLY A 106 -7.33 9.16 -17.96
N VAL A 107 -7.37 8.62 -16.74
CA VAL A 107 -6.19 8.39 -15.90
C VAL A 107 -5.77 6.93 -16.07
N THR A 108 -4.47 6.69 -16.10
CA THR A 108 -3.88 5.34 -16.20
C THR A 108 -2.79 5.17 -15.15
N SER A 109 -2.51 3.93 -14.77
CA SER A 109 -1.40 3.58 -13.88
C SER A 109 -0.55 2.46 -14.48
N GLN A 110 0.74 2.46 -14.16
CA GLN A 110 1.67 1.38 -14.49
C GLN A 110 2.69 1.22 -13.37
N LEU A 111 3.31 0.04 -13.25
CA LEU A 111 4.43 -0.17 -12.36
C LEU A 111 5.73 0.04 -13.14
N ALA A 112 6.49 1.06 -12.75
CA ALA A 112 7.79 1.35 -13.35
C ALA A 112 8.90 0.43 -12.81
N ALA A 113 8.76 -0.06 -11.58
CA ALA A 113 9.67 -1.01 -10.96
C ALA A 113 9.01 -1.73 -9.78
N VAL A 114 9.42 -2.97 -9.53
CA VAL A 114 9.14 -3.72 -8.30
C VAL A 114 10.45 -4.29 -7.77
N GLU A 115 10.80 -3.97 -6.52
CA GLU A 115 12.08 -4.36 -5.93
C GLU A 115 11.90 -5.06 -4.58
N ALA A 116 12.59 -6.18 -4.39
CA ALA A 116 12.76 -6.79 -3.08
C ALA A 116 13.80 -6.03 -2.28
N ILE A 117 13.41 -5.55 -1.09
CA ILE A 117 14.27 -4.78 -0.20
C ILE A 117 14.17 -5.28 1.24
N THR A 118 15.06 -4.76 2.10
CA THR A 118 14.88 -4.82 3.55
C THR A 118 14.42 -3.44 4.00
N ALA A 119 13.18 -3.34 4.48
CA ALA A 119 12.66 -2.09 5.01
C ALA A 119 13.03 -1.93 6.49
N GLU A 120 13.28 -0.70 6.90
CA GLU A 120 13.52 -0.34 8.30
C GLU A 120 12.27 0.31 8.90
N ALA A 121 11.89 -0.11 10.10
CA ALA A 121 10.79 0.48 10.83
C ALA A 121 11.11 1.94 11.24
N GLN A 122 10.20 2.85 10.94
CA GLN A 122 10.23 4.26 11.33
C GLN A 122 8.96 4.69 12.08
N GLY A 123 7.84 3.99 11.86
CA GLY A 123 6.55 4.27 12.47
C GLY A 123 6.18 3.36 13.65
N PRO A 124 5.28 3.80 14.55
CA PRO A 124 4.69 2.92 15.55
C PRO A 124 3.99 1.73 14.90
N GLY A 125 4.33 0.51 15.35
CA GLY A 125 3.75 -0.73 14.82
C GLY A 125 4.44 -1.30 13.59
N GLU A 126 5.38 -0.56 12.97
CA GLU A 126 6.23 -1.11 11.91
C GLU A 126 7.28 -2.07 12.48
N ARG A 127 7.70 -3.05 11.67
CA ARG A 127 8.82 -3.94 11.99
C ARG A 127 9.80 -3.98 10.81
N SER A 128 11.09 -3.84 11.09
CA SER A 128 12.12 -4.00 10.06
C SER A 128 12.13 -5.45 9.56
N GLY A 129 12.37 -5.64 8.26
CA GLY A 129 12.36 -6.97 7.66
C GLY A 129 12.23 -6.95 6.14
N PRO A 130 12.01 -8.13 5.53
CA PRO A 130 11.74 -8.26 4.11
C PRO A 130 10.53 -7.43 3.68
N ALA A 131 10.67 -6.76 2.54
CA ALA A 131 9.65 -5.89 1.99
C ALA A 131 9.73 -5.85 0.46
N LEU A 132 8.66 -5.33 -0.15
CA LEU A 132 8.60 -4.98 -1.56
C LEU A 132 8.42 -3.48 -1.71
N SER A 133 9.20 -2.88 -2.61
CA SER A 133 9.08 -1.50 -3.06
C SER A 133 8.41 -1.47 -4.43
N PHE A 134 7.32 -0.73 -4.57
CA PHE A 134 6.58 -0.55 -5.81
C PHE A 134 6.73 0.89 -6.27
N THR A 135 7.33 1.08 -7.44
CA THR A 135 7.39 2.38 -8.09
C THR A 135 6.18 2.50 -9.01
N VAL A 136 5.15 3.20 -8.55
CA VAL A 136 3.89 3.39 -9.28
C VAL A 136 3.97 4.67 -10.08
N GLU A 137 3.62 4.62 -11.36
CA GLU A 137 3.44 5.79 -12.20
C GLU A 137 1.94 6.02 -12.46
N LEU A 138 1.52 7.27 -12.38
CA LEU A 138 0.19 7.73 -12.77
C LEU A 138 0.33 8.71 -13.94
N THR A 139 -0.49 8.52 -14.97
CA THR A 139 -0.58 9.43 -16.11
C THR A 139 -2.00 9.97 -16.24
N ASN A 140 -2.13 11.29 -16.29
CA ASN A 140 -3.41 11.97 -16.44
C ASN A 140 -3.59 12.48 -17.87
N SER A 141 -4.31 11.73 -18.71
CA SER A 141 -4.63 12.15 -20.09
C SER A 141 -5.91 13.00 -20.18
N THR A 142 -6.48 13.41 -19.04
CA THR A 142 -7.69 14.25 -19.01
C THR A 142 -7.35 15.73 -19.20
N GLY A 143 -8.40 16.56 -19.30
CA GLY A 143 -8.26 18.02 -19.34
C GLY A 143 -8.31 18.71 -17.96
N ALA A 144 -8.39 17.94 -16.87
CA ALA A 144 -8.53 18.45 -15.51
C ALA A 144 -7.38 17.97 -14.62
N ALA A 145 -7.04 18.75 -13.60
CA ALA A 145 -6.05 18.34 -12.61
C ALA A 145 -6.62 17.26 -11.67
N VAL A 146 -5.77 16.33 -11.23
CA VAL A 146 -6.11 15.25 -10.31
C VAL A 146 -5.40 15.48 -8.96
N ASP A 147 -6.16 15.45 -7.87
CA ASP A 147 -5.59 15.52 -6.52
C ASP A 147 -4.95 14.18 -6.16
N LEU A 148 -3.65 14.22 -5.86
CA LEU A 148 -2.88 13.02 -5.52
C LEU A 148 -2.99 12.65 -4.04
N GLY A 149 -3.48 13.55 -3.18
CA GLY A 149 -3.69 13.26 -1.76
C GLY A 149 -4.80 12.24 -1.49
N ALA A 150 -5.64 11.95 -2.47
CA ALA A 150 -6.68 10.93 -2.41
C ALA A 150 -6.21 9.54 -2.88
N VAL A 151 -4.96 9.42 -3.34
CA VAL A 151 -4.43 8.14 -3.83
C VAL A 151 -4.20 7.17 -2.69
N THR A 152 -4.82 6.00 -2.79
CA THR A 152 -4.60 4.86 -1.91
C THR A 152 -4.00 3.72 -2.71
N VAL A 153 -2.98 3.09 -2.12
CA VAL A 153 -2.37 1.87 -2.65
C VAL A 153 -2.41 0.82 -1.55
N ASN A 154 -2.96 -0.36 -1.86
CA ASN A 154 -2.99 -1.50 -0.95
C ASN A 154 -2.33 -2.71 -1.61
N LEU A 155 -1.73 -3.57 -0.79
CA LEU A 155 -1.13 -4.81 -1.23
C LEU A 155 -1.82 -5.98 -0.56
N THR A 156 -2.02 -7.06 -1.31
CA THR A 156 -2.34 -8.39 -0.80
C THR A 156 -1.26 -9.37 -1.25
N ASP A 157 -0.77 -10.20 -0.33
CA ASP A 157 0.26 -11.21 -0.58
C ASP A 157 -0.32 -12.50 -1.21
N ASP A 158 0.50 -13.53 -1.43
CA ASP A 158 0.03 -14.77 -2.08
C ASP A 158 -0.85 -15.65 -1.18
N GLU A 159 -0.79 -15.44 0.13
CA GLU A 159 -1.60 -16.10 1.15
C GLU A 159 -2.93 -15.35 1.40
N GLY A 160 -3.10 -14.16 0.79
CA GLY A 160 -4.29 -13.33 0.95
C GLY A 160 -4.23 -12.38 2.15
N ASN A 161 -3.07 -12.23 2.79
CA ASN A 161 -2.90 -11.27 3.88
C ASN A 161 -2.66 -9.86 3.32
N PRO A 162 -3.18 -8.82 3.98
CA PRO A 162 -2.87 -7.44 3.61
C PRO A 162 -1.41 -7.11 3.93
N GLY A 163 -0.72 -6.49 2.99
CA GLY A 163 0.62 -5.95 3.19
C GLY A 163 0.62 -4.78 4.16
N LEU A 164 1.60 -4.74 5.06
CA LEU A 164 1.76 -3.63 6.01
C LEU A 164 2.57 -2.51 5.37
N PRO A 165 2.04 -1.29 5.19
CA PRO A 165 2.78 -0.19 4.59
C PRO A 165 3.94 0.25 5.49
N MET A 166 5.06 0.61 4.87
CA MET A 166 6.27 1.11 5.53
C MET A 166 6.52 2.57 5.12
N LEU A 167 6.74 3.43 6.12
CA LEU A 167 6.95 4.87 5.93
C LEU A 167 8.44 5.24 5.76
N GLY A 168 9.35 4.33 6.12
CA GLY A 168 10.79 4.55 5.97
C GLY A 168 11.25 4.57 4.51
N PRO A 169 12.44 5.13 4.23
CA PRO A 169 13.01 5.11 2.88
C PRO A 169 13.11 3.67 2.34
N PRO A 170 12.84 3.44 1.04
CA PRO A 170 12.67 4.45 -0.02
C PRO A 170 11.22 4.95 -0.22
N SER A 171 10.30 4.75 0.74
CA SER A 171 8.91 5.19 0.62
C SER A 171 8.81 6.69 0.32
N ASP A 172 8.09 7.02 -0.75
CA ASP A 172 7.82 8.38 -1.22
C ASP A 172 6.46 8.41 -1.95
N PRO A 173 5.35 8.32 -1.20
CA PRO A 173 4.01 8.22 -1.79
C PRO A 173 3.64 9.50 -2.54
N PHE A 174 2.66 9.39 -3.45
CA PHE A 174 2.20 10.55 -4.20
C PHE A 174 1.75 11.70 -3.29
N SER A 175 2.03 12.93 -3.72
CA SER A 175 1.61 14.14 -3.02
C SER A 175 1.33 15.28 -3.99
N GLY A 176 0.49 16.23 -3.58
CA GLY A 176 0.16 17.41 -4.38
C GLY A 176 -0.89 17.13 -5.45
N THR A 177 -0.66 17.64 -6.67
CA THR A 177 -1.64 17.62 -7.75
C THR A 177 -0.97 17.25 -9.06
N LEU A 178 -1.58 16.33 -9.81
CA LEU A 178 -1.17 15.93 -11.14
C LEU A 178 -1.89 16.79 -12.19
N GLY A 179 -1.13 17.56 -12.95
CA GLY A 179 -1.67 18.40 -14.02
C GLY A 179 -2.29 17.59 -15.17
N ALA A 180 -3.04 18.28 -16.03
CA ALA A 180 -3.61 17.70 -17.23
C ALA A 180 -2.51 17.41 -18.26
N GLY A 181 -2.43 16.16 -18.73
CA GLY A 181 -1.41 15.68 -19.66
C GLY A 181 -0.08 15.28 -19.01
N ASP A 182 0.03 15.38 -17.68
CA ASP A 182 1.27 15.09 -16.95
C ASP A 182 1.30 13.64 -16.43
N SER A 183 2.51 13.21 -16.07
CA SER A 183 2.79 11.94 -15.38
C SER A 183 3.60 12.19 -14.11
N VAL A 184 3.42 11.35 -13.10
CA VAL A 184 4.12 11.41 -11.82
C VAL A 184 4.39 10.01 -11.28
N THR A 185 5.46 9.86 -10.51
CA THR A 185 5.84 8.62 -9.86
C THR A 185 5.77 8.73 -8.34
N GLY A 186 5.35 7.66 -7.67
CA GLY A 186 5.34 7.51 -6.23
C GLY A 186 5.86 6.13 -5.85
N VAL A 187 6.57 6.04 -4.73
CA VAL A 187 7.17 4.80 -4.24
C VAL A 187 6.42 4.34 -3.00
N TYR A 188 5.88 3.12 -3.06
CA TYR A 188 5.12 2.51 -1.97
C TYR A 188 5.85 1.26 -1.50
N VAL A 189 6.11 1.19 -0.20
CA VAL A 189 6.82 0.06 0.41
C VAL A 189 5.87 -0.71 1.32
N PHE A 190 5.84 -2.03 1.17
CA PHE A 190 5.06 -2.93 2.01
C PHE A 190 5.94 -4.03 2.58
N ALA A 191 5.83 -4.30 3.88
CA ALA A 191 6.42 -5.48 4.49
C ALA A 191 5.69 -6.73 3.99
N VAL A 192 6.47 -7.67 3.45
CA VAL A 192 6.00 -8.94 2.90
C VAL A 192 7.07 -9.98 3.17
N ASP A 193 6.69 -11.07 3.82
CA ASP A 193 7.61 -12.16 4.09
C ASP A 193 8.12 -12.79 2.78
N GLU A 194 9.37 -13.25 2.76
CA GLU A 194 9.97 -13.81 1.54
C GLU A 194 9.25 -15.07 1.04
N GLY A 195 8.60 -15.80 1.95
CA GLY A 195 7.80 -16.98 1.65
C GLY A 195 6.44 -16.67 1.03
N SER A 196 5.98 -15.42 1.13
CA SER A 196 4.60 -15.01 0.80
C SER A 196 4.52 -14.01 -0.36
N ARG A 197 5.63 -13.83 -1.10
CA ARG A 197 5.73 -12.89 -2.23
C ARG A 197 5.72 -13.55 -3.61
N SER A 198 5.22 -14.79 -3.73
CA SER A 198 5.25 -15.53 -5.00
C SER A 198 4.34 -14.89 -6.05
N THR A 199 3.20 -14.36 -5.62
CA THR A 199 2.24 -13.60 -6.41
C THR A 199 1.60 -12.56 -5.53
N VAL A 200 1.61 -11.31 -5.95
CA VAL A 200 0.99 -10.21 -5.19
C VAL A 200 -0.14 -9.59 -5.99
N ALA A 201 -1.08 -8.96 -5.28
CA ALA A 201 -2.09 -8.09 -5.87
C ALA A 201 -1.95 -6.68 -5.29
N LEU A 202 -1.65 -5.71 -6.15
CA LEU A 202 -1.54 -4.29 -5.79
C LEU A 202 -2.78 -3.56 -6.30
N GLU A 203 -3.57 -3.03 -5.37
CA GLU A 203 -4.77 -2.25 -5.68
C GLU A 203 -4.43 -0.76 -5.63
N VAL A 204 -4.80 -0.02 -6.67
CA VAL A 204 -4.59 1.44 -6.75
C VAL A 204 -5.93 2.12 -6.97
N SER A 205 -6.22 3.13 -6.16
CA SER A 205 -7.37 4.02 -6.30
C SER A 205 -6.92 5.46 -6.16
N TYR A 206 -7.43 6.36 -6.99
CA TYR A 206 -7.10 7.79 -6.91
C TYR A 206 -8.32 8.68 -6.62
N SER A 207 -9.53 8.14 -6.71
CA SER A 207 -10.77 8.90 -6.53
C SER A 207 -11.93 7.98 -6.18
N THR A 208 -12.86 8.48 -5.39
CA THR A 208 -14.14 7.80 -5.09
C THR A 208 -15.13 7.81 -6.26
N GLN A 209 -14.77 8.41 -7.39
CA GLN A 209 -15.59 8.42 -8.61
C GLN A 209 -14.98 7.55 -9.73
N ALA A 210 -13.82 6.96 -9.48
CA ALA A 210 -13.15 6.05 -10.41
C ALA A 210 -13.18 4.62 -9.84
N PRO A 211 -13.19 3.59 -10.71
CA PRO A 211 -12.93 2.22 -10.30
C PRO A 211 -11.57 2.05 -9.60
N VAL A 212 -11.41 0.99 -8.83
CA VAL A 212 -10.10 0.55 -8.34
C VAL A 212 -9.44 -0.30 -9.41
N VAL A 213 -8.16 -0.06 -9.73
CA VAL A 213 -7.39 -0.93 -10.62
C VAL A 213 -6.53 -1.89 -9.81
N VAL A 214 -6.27 -3.07 -10.37
CA VAL A 214 -5.51 -4.13 -9.68
C VAL A 214 -4.40 -4.62 -10.59
N PHE A 215 -3.17 -4.57 -10.11
CA PHE A 215 -2.02 -5.25 -10.72
C PHE A 215 -1.81 -6.58 -10.00
N ARG A 216 -1.65 -7.67 -10.75
CA ARG A 216 -1.43 -9.00 -10.18
C ARG A 216 -0.34 -9.75 -10.94
N GLY A 217 0.59 -10.35 -10.20
CA GLY A 217 1.65 -11.17 -10.79
C GLY A 217 2.79 -11.45 -9.83
N SER A 218 3.86 -12.08 -10.32
CA SER A 218 5.07 -12.27 -9.52
C SER A 218 5.91 -11.00 -9.52
N PRO A 219 6.35 -10.49 -8.36
CA PRO A 219 7.23 -9.33 -8.29
C PRO A 219 8.61 -9.60 -8.91
N ALA A 220 8.97 -10.86 -9.18
CA ALA A 220 10.22 -11.22 -9.85
C ALA A 220 10.18 -11.06 -11.39
N ASP A 221 9.01 -10.77 -11.96
CA ASP A 221 8.80 -10.66 -13.41
C ASP A 221 8.86 -9.21 -13.95
N VAL A 222 9.06 -8.21 -13.07
CA VAL A 222 9.13 -6.76 -13.41
C VAL A 222 10.57 -6.27 -13.34
#